data_AF-A0A538LLD4-F1
#
_entry.id   AF-A0A538LLD4-F1
#
_cell.length_a   1.000
_cell.length_b   1.000
_cell.length_c   1.000
_cell.angle_alpha   90.00
_cell.angle_beta   90.00
_cell.angle_gamma   90.00
#
_symmetry.space_group_name_H-M   'P 1'
#
loop_
_entity.id
_entity.type
_entity.pdbx_description
1 polymer ?
#
loop_
_entity_poly.entity_id
_entity_poly.type
_entity_poly.pdbx_seq_one_letter_code
_entity_poly.pdbx_strand_id
1 'polypeptide(L)' 'MVDGVGDEETVVRMTALIEACGGRQVAEDEAVRQLAGALECLEEVAVPDAVRDRLVELARFVAEREV' A
#
# COMPACT_ATOMS: atom_id res chain seq x y z
N MET A 1 -28.86 -1.44 8.11
CA MET A 1 -28.34 -1.28 6.74
C MET A 1 -27.22 -0.26 6.85
N VAL A 2 -26.02 -0.62 6.39
CA VAL A 2 -24.86 0.29 6.42
C VAL A 2 -25.18 1.41 5.44
N ASP A 3 -25.41 2.62 5.96
CA ASP A 3 -25.65 3.81 5.16
C ASP A 3 -24.39 4.06 4.33
N GLY A 4 -24.59 4.21 3.02
CA GLY A 4 -23.50 4.40 2.07
C GLY A 4 -22.69 5.64 2.46
N VAL A 5 -21.41 5.64 2.05
CA VAL A 5 -20.46 6.77 2.13
C VAL A 5 -21.22 8.09 2.28
N GLY A 6 -21.03 8.77 3.42
CA GLY A 6 -21.79 9.97 3.79
C GLY A 6 -21.81 11.02 2.66
N ASP A 7 -22.70 12.00 2.78
CA ASP A 7 -22.78 13.11 1.83
C ASP A 7 -21.41 13.72 1.47
N GLU A 8 -21.34 14.42 0.34
CA GLU A 8 -20.08 14.97 -0.18
C GLU A 8 -19.35 15.83 0.87
N GLU A 9 -20.08 16.60 1.67
CA GLU A 9 -19.53 17.40 2.77
C GLU A 9 -18.85 16.51 3.83
N THR A 10 -19.47 15.40 4.20
CA THR A 10 -18.90 14.42 5.12
C THR A 10 -17.65 13.79 4.55
N VAL A 11 -17.64 13.40 3.27
CA VAL A 11 -16.43 12.84 2.64
C VAL A 11 -15.29 13.85 2.65
N VAL A 12 -15.54 15.10 2.26
CA VAL A 12 -14.53 16.16 2.26
C VAL A 12 -13.97 16.38 3.67
N ARG A 13 -14.84 16.46 4.68
CA ARG A 13 -14.43 16.63 6.08
C ARG A 13 -13.57 15.47 6.57
N MET A 14 -13.96 14.23 6.26
CA MET A 14 -13.21 13.05 6.68
C MET A 14 -11.85 12.97 5.99
N THR A 15 -11.78 13.26 4.68
CA THR A 15 -10.51 13.34 3.95
C THR A 15 -9.58 14.39 4.56
N ALA A 16 -10.09 15.58 4.89
CA ALA A 16 -9.28 16.62 5.52
C ALA A 16 -8.74 16.19 6.89
N LEU A 17 -9.54 15.48 7.70
CA LEU A 17 -9.09 14.92 8.98
C LEU A 17 -8.02 13.83 8.81
N ILE A 18 -8.22 12.93 7.83
CA ILE A 18 -7.24 11.87 7.53
C ILE A 18 -5.91 12.50 7.13
N GLU A 19 -5.93 13.48 6.23
CA GLU A 19 -4.72 14.20 5.79
C GLU A 19 -4.06 14.98 6.94
N ALA A 20 -4.84 15.68 7.77
CA ALA A 20 -4.32 16.41 8.94
C ALA A 20 -3.67 15.49 9.99
N CYS A 21 -4.16 14.25 10.10
CA CYS A 21 -3.57 13.22 10.96
C CYS A 21 -2.37 12.51 10.31
N GLY A 22 -1.94 12.92 9.11
CA GLY A 22 -0.81 12.33 8.40
C GLY A 22 -1.14 11.01 7.71
N GLY A 23 -2.41 10.74 7.41
CA GLY A 23 -2.87 9.48 6.83
C GLY A 23 -2.15 9.11 5.53
N ARG A 24 -1.76 10.10 4.72
CA ARG A 24 -0.94 9.89 3.52
C ARG A 24 0.44 9.35 3.85
N GLN A 25 1.17 10.01 4.75
CA GLN A 25 2.49 9.56 5.18
C GLN A 25 2.42 8.16 5.80
N VAL A 26 1.41 7.89 6.63
CA VAL A 26 1.21 6.57 7.23
C VAL A 26 0.98 5.50 6.18
N ALA A 27 0.20 5.79 5.13
CA ALA A 27 -0.05 4.87 4.02
C ALA A 27 1.21 4.62 3.18
N GLU A 28 2.00 5.66 2.90
CA GLU A 28 3.28 5.55 2.22
C GLU A 28 4.29 4.72 3.03
N ASP A 29 4.43 4.99 4.32
CA ASP A 29 5.29 4.24 5.21
C ASP A 29 4.87 2.77 5.31
N GLU A 30 3.56 2.49 5.31
CA GLU A 30 3.03 1.14 5.30
C GLU A 30 3.33 0.42 3.98
N ALA A 31 3.20 1.09 2.84
CA ALA A 31 3.59 0.52 1.55
C ALA A 31 5.08 0.13 1.52
N VAL A 32 5.95 0.99 2.06
CA VAL A 32 7.39 0.70 2.20
C VAL A 32 7.63 -0.50 3.12
N ARG A 33 6.97 -0.57 4.28
CA ARG A 33 7.09 -1.70 5.22
C ARG A 33 6.64 -3.01 4.60
N GLN A 34 5.50 -3.01 3.92
CA GLN A 34 4.94 -4.20 3.28
C GLN A 34 5.83 -4.68 2.12
N LEU A 35 6.38 -3.75 1.33
CA LEU A 35 7.33 -4.10 0.27
C LEU A 35 8.59 -4.74 0.84
N ALA A 36 9.17 -4.15 1.89
CA ALA A 36 10.35 -4.71 2.54
C ALA A 36 10.10 -6.15 3.04
N GLY A 37 8.99 -6.36 3.76
CA GLY A 37 8.62 -7.69 4.25
C GLY A 37 8.35 -8.69 3.13
N ALA A 38 7.77 -8.26 2.00
CA ALA A 38 7.56 -9.12 0.85
C ALA A 38 8.88 -9.56 0.20
N LEU A 39 9.86 -8.66 0.11
CA LEU A 39 11.19 -8.97 -0.42
C LEU A 39 11.96 -9.93 0.49
N GLU A 40 11.93 -9.70 1.81
CA GLU A 40 12.49 -10.61 2.81
C GLU A 40 11.88 -12.02 2.70
N CYS A 41 10.55 -12.12 2.60
CA CYS A 41 9.87 -13.41 2.39
C CYS A 41 10.33 -14.13 1.13
N LEU A 42 10.62 -13.39 0.05
CA LEU A 42 11.10 -14.01 -1.19
C LEU A 42 12.51 -14.57 -0.99
N GLU A 43 13.41 -13.85 -0.32
CA GLU A 43 14.79 -14.30 -0.04
C GLU A 43 14.83 -15.62 0.71
N GLU A 44 13.89 -15.88 1.62
CA GLU A 44 13.83 -17.11 2.42
C GLU A 44 13.36 -18.35 1.64
N VAL A 45 12.78 -18.17 0.44
CA VAL A 45 12.23 -19.28 -0.35
C VAL A 45 13.18 -19.67 -1.48
N ALA A 46 13.41 -20.99 -1.61
CA ALA A 46 14.11 -21.57 -2.75
C ALA A 46 13.20 -21.59 -3.99
N VAL A 47 13.21 -20.51 -4.76
CA VAL A 47 12.61 -20.40 -6.09
C VAL A 47 13.68 -20.14 -7.14
N PRO A 48 13.45 -20.54 -8.42
CA PRO A 48 14.33 -20.15 -9.51
C PRO A 48 14.46 -18.63 -9.62
N ASP A 49 15.65 -18.14 -9.96
CA ASP A 49 15.95 -16.70 -10.01
C ASP A 49 14.98 -15.93 -10.92
N ALA A 50 14.67 -16.47 -12.11
CA ALA A 50 13.71 -15.85 -13.02
C ALA A 50 12.29 -15.69 -12.42
N VAL A 51 11.89 -16.59 -11.51
CA VAL A 51 10.60 -16.51 -10.81
C VAL A 51 10.68 -15.47 -9.70
N ARG A 52 11.80 -15.45 -8.94
CA ARG A 52 12.08 -14.45 -7.92
C ARG A 52 12.04 -13.04 -8.51
N ASP A 53 12.78 -12.81 -9.59
CA ASP A 53 12.86 -11.52 -10.26
C ASP A 53 11.47 -11.02 -10.68
N ARG A 54 10.64 -11.92 -11.23
CA ARG A 54 9.29 -11.56 -11.64
C ARG A 54 8.38 -11.22 -10.46
N LEU A 55 8.53 -11.91 -9.32
CA LEU A 55 7.78 -11.61 -8.11
C LEU A 55 8.23 -10.28 -7.47
N VAL A 56 9.54 -9.99 -7.50
CA VAL A 56 10.08 -8.69 -7.06
C VAL A 56 9.52 -7.55 -7.91
N GLU A 57 9.51 -7.69 -9.24
CA GLU A 57 8.90 -6.72 -10.14
C GLU A 57 7.42 -6.49 -9.80
N LEU A 58 6.67 -7.56 -9.55
CA LEU A 58 5.26 -7.47 -9.21
C LEU A 58 5.04 -6.75 -7.87
N ALA A 59 5.84 -7.07 -6.85
CA ALA A 59 5.75 -6.44 -5.54
C ALA A 59 6.02 -4.92 -5.61
N ARG A 60 7.07 -4.51 -6.33
CA ARG A 60 7.38 -3.09 -6.57
C ARG A 60 6.28 -2.40 -7.35
N PHE A 61 5.78 -3.02 -8.41
CA PHE A 61 4.69 -2.46 -9.21
C PHE A 61 3.42 -2.17 -8.39
N VAL A 62 3.10 -3.02 -7.41
CA VAL A 62 1.93 -2.83 -6.54
C VAL A 62 2.19 -1.74 -5.49
N ALA A 63 3.37 -1.72 -4.88
CA ALA A 63 3.68 -0.85 -3.74
C ALA A 63 4.12 0.57 -4.13
N GLU A 64 4.78 0.74 -5.27
CA GLU A 64 5.40 2.01 -5.70
C GLU A 64 4.55 2.74 -6.78
N ARG A 65 3.26 2.42 -6.87
CA ARG A 65 2.40 2.97 -7.92
C ARG A 65 2.20 4.48 -7.71
N GLU A 66 2.78 5.30 -8.57
CA GLU A 66 2.46 6.74 -8.63
C GLU A 66 0.97 6.95 -8.94
N VAL A 67 0.34 7.90 -8.25
CA VAL A 67 -1.04 8.36 -8.48
C VAL A 67 -1.01 9.77 -9.06
#